data_AF-A0A946LCK1-F1
#
_entry.id   AF-A0A946LCK1-F1
#
_cell.length_a   1.000
_cell.length_b   1.000
_cell.length_c   1.000
_cell.angle_alpha   90.00
_cell.angle_beta   90.00
_cell.angle_gamma   90.00
#
_symmetry.space_group_name_H-M   'P 1'
#
loop_
_entity.id
_entity.type
_entity.pdbx_description
1 polymer ?
#
loop_
_entity_poly.entity_id
_entity_poly.type
_entity_poly.pdbx_seq_one_letter_code
_entity_poly.pdbx_strand_id
1 'polypeptide(L)'
;MKKTDIELLRLLARRLERLNVDSLWARRASGTRGNIIKVVAEIEAGKEVDTERLSPLIERAFKVLEHAAQEIPDVDEIRKKYCR
;
A
#
# COMPACT_ATOMS: atom_id res chain seq x y z
N MET A 1 -2.84 18.60 9.71
CA MET A 1 -2.84 17.13 9.52
C MET A 1 -3.51 16.47 10.72
N LYS A 2 -4.42 15.51 10.54
CA LYS A 2 -5.03 14.79 11.68
C LYS A 2 -4.15 13.60 12.05
N LYS A 3 -4.08 13.24 13.34
CA LYS A 3 -3.33 12.07 13.83
C LYS A 3 -3.70 10.78 13.08
N THR A 4 -4.96 10.70 12.66
CA THR A 4 -5.55 9.63 11.84
C THR A 4 -4.83 9.41 10.50
N ASP A 5 -4.32 10.48 9.85
CA ASP A 5 -3.65 10.38 8.56
C ASP A 5 -2.31 9.63 8.68
N ILE A 6 -1.59 9.86 9.78
CA ILE A 6 -0.30 9.21 10.05
C ILE A 6 -0.52 7.71 10.34
N GLU A 7 -1.56 7.37 11.11
CA GLU A 7 -1.90 5.98 11.40
C GLU A 7 -2.31 5.23 10.13
N LEU A 8 -3.08 5.88 9.25
CA LEU A 8 -3.45 5.33 7.95
C LEU A 8 -2.21 5.08 7.07
N LEU A 9 -1.30 6.05 6.98
CA LEU A 9 -0.05 5.90 6.23
C LEU A 9 0.80 4.73 6.77
N ARG A 10 0.92 4.60 8.08
CA ARG A 10 1.62 3.46 8.71
C ARG A 10 0.97 2.12 8.40
N LEU A 11 -0.36 2.07 8.42
CA LEU A 11 -1.12 0.87 8.05
C LEU A 11 -0.87 0.51 6.58
N LEU A 12 -0.96 1.47 5.67
CA LEU A 12 -0.70 1.27 4.24
C LEU A 12 0.73 0.79 3.99
N ALA A 13 1.73 1.39 4.65
CA ALA A 13 3.13 0.96 4.54
C ALA A 13 3.32 -0.50 4.95
N ARG A 14 2.70 -0.94 6.06
CA ARG A 14 2.72 -2.35 6.51
C ARG A 14 2.01 -3.28 5.54
N ARG A 15 0.90 -2.86 4.93
CA ARG A 15 0.20 -3.69 3.94
C ARG A 15 1.02 -3.84 2.65
N LEU A 16 1.63 -2.76 2.19
CA LEU A 16 2.50 -2.77 1.01
C LEU A 16 3.79 -3.59 1.23
N GLU A 17 4.31 -3.62 2.45
CA GLU A 17 5.47 -4.47 2.82
C GLU A 17 5.16 -5.96 2.71
N ARG A 18 3.91 -6.36 2.97
CA ARG A 18 3.46 -7.76 2.95
C ARG A 18 3.08 -8.26 1.56
N LEU A 19 3.19 -7.42 0.53
CA LEU A 19 2.97 -7.86 -0.84
C LEU A 19 4.05 -8.86 -1.24
N ASN A 20 3.62 -9.98 -1.82
CA ASN A 20 4.54 -11.03 -2.25
C ASN A 20 5.52 -10.47 -3.30
N VAL A 21 6.78 -10.90 -3.26
CA VAL A 21 7.80 -10.52 -4.25
C VAL A 21 7.40 -10.93 -5.67
N ASP A 22 6.59 -11.99 -5.79
CA ASP A 22 6.08 -12.49 -7.07
C ASP A 22 4.87 -11.71 -7.61
N SER A 23 4.31 -10.76 -6.84
CA SER A 23 3.23 -9.90 -7.33
C SER A 23 3.76 -9.00 -8.45
N LEU A 24 3.01 -8.87 -9.54
CA LEU A 24 3.32 -7.91 -10.61
C LEU A 24 3.39 -6.47 -10.07
N TRP A 25 2.73 -6.22 -8.93
CA TRP A 25 2.67 -4.94 -8.25
C TRP A 25 3.73 -4.75 -7.16
N ALA A 26 4.54 -5.77 -6.85
CA ALA A 26 5.57 -5.71 -5.81
C ALA A 26 6.53 -4.53 -5.99
N ARG A 27 6.97 -4.28 -7.23
CA ARG A 27 7.87 -3.15 -7.52
C ARG A 27 7.20 -1.79 -7.32
N ARG A 28 5.92 -1.67 -7.70
CA ARG A 28 5.13 -0.43 -7.49
C ARG A 28 4.86 -0.21 -6.00
N ALA A 29 4.57 -1.28 -5.26
CA ALA A 29 4.38 -1.26 -3.82
C ALA A 29 5.62 -0.81 -3.07
N SER A 30 6.81 -1.31 -3.45
CA SER A 30 8.07 -0.90 -2.85
C SER A 30 8.32 0.60 -3.00
N GLY A 31 8.09 1.15 -4.21
CA GLY A 31 8.21 2.59 -4.46
C GLY A 31 7.21 3.42 -3.66
N THR A 32 5.94 3.01 -3.63
CA THR A 32 4.91 3.71 -2.85
C THR A 32 5.15 3.62 -1.34
N ARG A 33 5.57 2.46 -0.82
CA ARG A 33 5.96 2.27 0.59
C ARG A 33 7.11 3.19 0.97
N GLY A 34 8.16 3.25 0.15
CA GLY A 34 9.30 4.13 0.42
C GLY A 34 8.90 5.61 0.48
N ASN A 35 7.98 6.04 -0.38
CA ASN A 35 7.46 7.40 -0.35
C ASN A 35 6.61 7.67 0.91
N ILE A 36 5.78 6.72 1.32
CA ILE A 36 5.00 6.81 2.57
C ILE A 36 5.92 6.91 3.80
N ILE A 37 6.97 6.08 3.88
CA ILE A 37 7.91 6.11 5.00
C ILE A 37 8.61 7.47 5.10
N LYS A 38 9.01 8.04 3.96
CA LYS A 38 9.60 9.39 3.91
C LYS A 38 8.64 10.44 4.45
N VAL A 39 7.41 10.45 3.95
CA VAL A 39 6.38 11.40 4.40
C VAL A 39 6.09 11.26 5.89
N VAL A 40 5.95 10.04 6.40
CA VAL A 40 5.74 9.80 7.83
C VAL A 40 6.93 10.33 8.65
N ALA A 41 8.17 10.08 8.22
CA ALA A 41 9.35 10.60 8.89
C ALA A 41 9.44 12.14 8.85
N GLU A 42 9.02 12.78 7.75
CA GLU A 42 8.94 14.25 7.65
C GLU A 42 7.92 14.82 8.65
N ILE A 43 6.74 14.19 8.76
CA ILE A 43 5.70 14.59 9.72
C ILE A 43 6.20 14.40 11.16
N GLU A 44 6.86 13.28 11.47
CA GLU A 44 7.43 13.01 12.79
C GLU A 44 8.56 13.98 13.15
N ALA A 45 9.30 14.47 12.16
CA ALA A 45 10.31 15.52 12.32
C ALA A 45 9.71 16.93 12.47
N GLY A 46 8.37 17.07 12.48
CA GLY A 46 7.69 18.36 12.61
C GLY A 46 7.72 19.22 11.34
N LYS A 47 8.03 18.64 10.18
CA LYS A 47 7.96 19.36 8.90
C LYS A 47 6.51 19.48 8.44
N GLU A 48 6.16 20.64 7.89
CA GLU A 48 4.91 20.79 7.16
C GLU A 48 4.96 19.96 5.88
N VAL A 49 4.11 18.95 5.81
CA VAL A 49 3.87 18.19 4.59
C VAL A 49 2.63 18.73 3.92
N ASP A 50 2.76 18.95 2.63
CA ASP A 50 1.68 19.43 1.79
C ASP A 50 0.54 18.39 1.70
N THR A 51 -0.67 18.80 2.04
CA THR A 51 -1.86 17.95 2.02
C THR A 51 -2.29 17.56 0.61
N GLU A 52 -2.02 18.38 -0.41
CA GLU A 52 -2.31 18.07 -1.80
C GLU A 52 -1.39 16.96 -2.33
N ARG A 53 -0.20 16.79 -1.74
CA ARG A 53 0.69 15.66 -1.99
C ARG A 53 0.29 14.39 -1.23
N LEU A 54 -0.41 14.52 -0.11
CA LEU A 54 -0.78 13.40 0.77
C LEU A 54 -1.92 12.56 0.18
N SER A 55 -3.00 13.21 -0.26
CA SER A 55 -4.18 12.56 -0.87
C SER A 55 -3.84 11.64 -2.04
N PRO A 56 -3.09 12.07 -3.08
CA PRO A 56 -2.73 11.20 -4.19
C PRO A 56 -1.80 10.06 -3.78
N LEU A 57 -0.97 10.25 -2.74
CA LEU A 57 -0.13 9.18 -2.20
C LEU A 57 -0.97 8.08 -1.55
N ILE A 58 -1.96 8.46 -0.75
CA ILE A 58 -2.91 7.53 -0.12
C ILE A 58 -3.71 6.79 -1.21
N GLU A 59 -4.26 7.50 -2.19
CA GLU A 59 -4.99 6.89 -3.31
C GLU A 59 -4.12 5.91 -4.09
N ARG A 60 -2.87 6.27 -4.36
CA ARG A 60 -1.91 5.40 -5.05
C ARG A 60 -1.65 4.12 -4.27
N ALA A 61 -1.51 4.21 -2.94
CA ALA A 61 -1.30 3.04 -2.09
C ALA A 61 -2.51 2.10 -2.12
N PHE A 62 -3.73 2.63 -2.07
CA PHE A 62 -4.96 1.83 -2.21
C PHE A 62 -5.04 1.14 -3.57
N LYS A 63 -4.78 1.85 -4.67
CA LYS A 63 -4.79 1.25 -6.02
C LYS A 63 -3.80 0.10 -6.15
N VAL A 64 -2.60 0.24 -5.58
CA VAL A 64 -1.60 -0.84 -5.59
C VAL A 64 -2.11 -2.07 -4.81
N LEU A 65 -2.70 -1.85 -3.64
CA LEU A 65 -3.27 -2.94 -2.83
C LEU A 65 -4.46 -3.62 -3.51
N GLU A 66 -5.34 -2.85 -4.14
CA GLU A 66 -6.50 -3.35 -4.87
C GLU A 66 -6.07 -4.26 -6.03
N HIS A 67 -5.15 -3.78 -6.87
CA HIS A 67 -4.68 -4.58 -8.00
C HIS A 67 -3.92 -5.83 -7.57
N ALA A 68 -3.14 -5.74 -6.50
CA ALA A 68 -2.47 -6.92 -5.97
C ALA A 68 -3.46 -7.92 -5.36
N ALA A 69 -4.57 -7.47 -4.78
CA ALA A 69 -5.62 -8.37 -4.31
C ALA A 69 -6.33 -9.07 -5.48
N GLN A 70 -6.48 -8.40 -6.63
CA GLN A 70 -7.04 -8.99 -7.86
C GLN A 70 -6.14 -10.08 -8.48
N GLU A 71 -4.85 -10.14 -8.13
CA GLU A 71 -3.96 -11.23 -8.57
C GLU A 71 -4.20 -12.53 -7.81
N ILE A 72 -4.92 -12.50 -6.69
CA ILE A 72 -5.23 -13.68 -5.91
C ILE A 72 -6.37 -14.42 -6.62
N PRO A 73 -6.13 -15.63 -7.16
CA PRO A 73 -7.18 -16.37 -7.86
C PRO A 73 -8.32 -16.70 -6.91
N ASP A 74 -9.54 -16.75 -7.45
CA ASP A 74 -10.73 -17.01 -6.67
C ASP A 74 -10.62 -18.38 -5.99
N VAL A 75 -10.99 -18.47 -4.70
CA VAL A 75 -10.82 -19.71 -3.92
C VAL A 75 -11.59 -20.87 -4.56
N ASP A 76 -12.73 -20.57 -5.18
CA ASP A 76 -13.52 -21.53 -5.95
C ASP A 76 -12.82 -21.98 -7.24
N GLU A 77 -12.10 -21.10 -7.93
CA GLU A 77 -11.27 -21.46 -9.08
C GLU A 77 -10.06 -22.32 -8.68
N ILE A 78 -9.41 -21.99 -7.56
CA ILE A 78 -8.31 -22.79 -7.00
C ILE A 78 -8.82 -24.19 -6.64
N ARG A 79 -9.98 -24.29 -5.97
CA ARG A 79 -10.59 -25.57 -5.60
C ARG A 79 -10.92 -26.41 -6.83
N LYS A 80 -11.54 -25.85 -7.86
CA LYS A 80 -11.79 -26.55 -9.14
C LYS A 80 -10.52 -27.04 -9.83
N LYS A 81 -9.41 -26.30 -9.70
CA LYS A 81 -8.14 -26.62 -10.37
C LYS A 81 -7.37 -27.75 -9.70
N TYR A 82 -7.47 -27.90 -8.38
CA TYR A 82 -6.62 -28.83 -7.61
C TYR A 82 -7.37 -29.89 -6.81
N CYS A 83 -8.68 -29.75 -6.57
CA CYS A 83 -9.53 -30.84 -6.08
C CYS A 83 -10.21 -31.47 -7.30
N ARG A 84 -9.51 -32.39 -7.97
CA ARG A 84 -10.12 -33.32 -8.94
C ARG A 84 -10.21 -34.70 -8.33
#